data_AF-A0A7C4MQP5-F1
#
_entry.id   AF-A0A7C4MQP5-F1
#
_cell.length_a   1.000
_cell.length_b   1.000
_cell.length_c   1.000
_cell.angle_alpha   90.00
_cell.angle_beta   90.00
_cell.angle_gamma   90.00
#
_symmetry.space_group_name_H-M   'P 1'
#
loop_
_entity.id
_entity.type
_entity.pdbx_description
1 polymer ?
#
loop_
_entity_poly.entity_id
_entity_poly.type
_entity_poly.pdbx_seq_one_letter_code
_entity_poly.pdbx_strand_id
1 'polypeptide(L)'
;MEQLLKDAARNGEIDKKTMQKMAEALKSLQELSAKDIPKVEQKLGESGEPSNTPEKSDSDLREAVEQQRENVEKMREAIEKANEANRKFEAGAFVNRLKKAASEEGGIASALKQSFENLLGLAKSSLHAAESRRLAETARQQAVTAADIRWIQEDLGNYIVRSENPAFKTVYEGMRDSGIDIGLDDVRAKLETNHSFQAAEGANQWSEKLNEWAKLLSDEANKGGGGGGGGQSPEDEDFEFMLRVMKMVQQEIDLRGRTRTLEQLRRDFQNPPVEP
;
A
#
# COMPACT_ATOMS: atom_id res chain seq x y z
N MET A 1 13.82 17.40 -8.89
CA MET A 1 12.86 16.27 -8.89
C MET A 1 13.57 14.93 -8.81
N GLU A 2 14.61 14.70 -9.62
CA GLU A 2 15.41 13.47 -9.63
C GLU A 2 16.06 13.11 -8.27
N GLN A 3 16.53 14.10 -7.49
CA GLN A 3 17.05 13.89 -6.12
C GLN A 3 15.96 13.47 -5.12
N LEU A 4 14.84 14.19 -5.08
CA LEU A 4 13.64 13.81 -4.30
C LEU A 4 13.06 12.42 -4.70
N LEU A 5 13.30 11.99 -5.94
CA LEU A 5 12.90 10.68 -6.48
C LEU A 5 13.89 9.58 -6.09
N LYS A 6 15.20 9.86 -6.14
CA LYS A 6 16.25 9.00 -5.57
C LYS A 6 16.07 8.82 -4.06
N ASP A 7 15.58 9.83 -3.36
CA ASP A 7 15.34 9.78 -1.92
C ASP A 7 14.11 8.93 -1.55
N ALA A 8 13.03 8.98 -2.34
CA ALA A 8 11.86 8.09 -2.15
C ALA A 8 12.19 6.61 -2.45
N ALA A 9 12.98 6.33 -3.49
CA ALA A 9 13.50 4.99 -3.77
C ALA A 9 14.56 4.53 -2.74
N ARG A 10 15.33 5.46 -2.15
CA ARG A 10 16.29 5.18 -1.06
C ARG A 10 15.64 4.98 0.29
N ASN A 11 14.43 5.52 0.53
CA ASN A 11 13.69 5.34 1.77
C ASN A 11 13.13 3.91 1.96
N GLY A 12 13.37 3.00 1.01
CA GLY A 12 13.03 1.58 1.14
C GLY A 12 11.53 1.27 1.02
N GLU A 13 10.71 2.24 0.64
CA GLU A 13 9.27 2.07 0.53
C GLU A 13 8.85 1.25 -0.71
N ILE A 14 9.70 1.18 -1.75
CA ILE A 14 9.36 0.54 -3.02
C ILE A 14 10.51 -0.34 -3.52
N ASP A 15 10.23 -1.63 -3.72
CA ASP A 15 11.20 -2.60 -4.23
C ASP A 15 11.52 -2.37 -5.72
N LYS A 16 12.80 -2.15 -6.03
CA LYS A 16 13.27 -1.88 -7.39
C LYS A 16 12.97 -3.03 -8.35
N LYS A 17 13.07 -4.27 -7.90
CA LYS A 17 12.79 -5.44 -8.75
C LYS A 17 11.32 -5.53 -9.14
N THR A 18 10.43 -5.22 -8.20
CA THR A 18 8.98 -5.15 -8.45
C THR A 18 8.64 -4.10 -9.49
N MET A 19 9.29 -2.93 -9.43
CA MET A 19 9.16 -1.89 -10.46
C MET A 19 9.66 -2.38 -11.83
N GLN A 20 10.80 -3.05 -11.89
CA GLN A 20 11.32 -3.59 -13.15
C GLN A 20 10.36 -4.60 -13.79
N LYS A 21 9.81 -5.54 -12.99
CA LYS A 21 8.82 -6.52 -13.48
C LYS A 21 7.58 -5.87 -14.07
N MET A 22 7.08 -4.81 -13.43
CA MET A 22 5.93 -4.06 -13.95
C MET A 22 6.28 -3.33 -15.26
N ALA A 23 7.52 -2.86 -15.41
CA ALA A 23 7.94 -2.08 -16.58
C ALA A 23 8.07 -3.02 -17.79
N GLU A 24 8.68 -4.18 -17.56
CA GLU A 24 8.75 -5.25 -18.54
C GLU A 24 7.35 -5.70 -18.99
N ALA A 25 6.41 -5.89 -18.06
CA ALA A 25 5.04 -6.26 -18.39
C ALA A 25 4.35 -5.19 -19.27
N LEU A 26 4.50 -3.91 -18.93
CA LEU A 26 3.96 -2.80 -19.71
C LEU A 26 4.59 -2.71 -21.11
N LYS A 27 5.91 -2.87 -21.20
CA LYS A 27 6.65 -2.89 -22.48
C LYS A 27 6.19 -4.04 -23.37
N SER A 28 6.03 -5.24 -22.80
CA SER A 28 5.49 -6.40 -23.54
C SER A 28 4.08 -6.14 -24.07
N LEU A 29 3.20 -5.51 -23.28
CA LEU A 29 1.86 -5.14 -23.75
C LEU A 29 1.88 -4.05 -24.84
N GLN A 30 2.77 -3.08 -24.74
CA GLN A 30 2.95 -2.05 -25.77
C GLN A 30 3.47 -2.65 -27.08
N GLU A 31 4.47 -3.54 -27.02
CA GLU A 31 4.99 -4.24 -28.19
C GLU A 31 3.92 -5.12 -28.85
N LEU A 32 3.14 -5.85 -28.05
CA LEU A 32 2.00 -6.63 -28.52
C LEU A 32 0.99 -5.75 -29.28
N SER A 33 0.60 -4.63 -28.69
CA SER A 33 -0.37 -3.70 -29.27
C SER A 33 0.15 -3.01 -30.53
N ALA A 34 1.41 -2.61 -30.57
CA ALA A 34 1.97 -1.78 -31.63
C ALA A 34 2.50 -2.59 -32.83
N LYS A 35 2.92 -3.83 -32.62
CA LYS A 35 3.60 -4.64 -33.64
C LYS A 35 2.91 -5.97 -33.90
N ASP A 36 2.62 -6.74 -32.86
CA ASP A 36 2.25 -8.14 -33.05
C ASP A 36 0.76 -8.32 -33.42
N ILE A 37 -0.15 -7.54 -32.83
CA ILE A 37 -1.58 -7.56 -33.19
C ILE A 37 -1.80 -7.06 -34.63
N PRO A 38 -1.22 -5.92 -35.08
CA PRO A 38 -1.36 -5.47 -36.46
C PRO A 38 -0.85 -6.47 -37.51
N LYS A 39 0.20 -7.25 -37.20
CA LYS A 39 0.69 -8.30 -38.11
C LYS A 39 -0.32 -9.43 -38.30
N VAL A 40 -1.01 -9.82 -37.24
CA VAL A 40 -2.09 -10.83 -37.31
C VAL A 40 -3.26 -10.29 -38.14
N GLU A 41 -3.63 -9.02 -37.93
CA GLU A 41 -4.67 -8.36 -38.74
C GLU A 41 -4.30 -8.34 -40.23
N GLN A 42 -3.05 -8.01 -40.56
CA GLN A 42 -2.56 -8.02 -41.93
C GLN A 42 -2.65 -9.41 -42.56
N LYS A 43 -2.16 -10.46 -41.90
CA LYS A 43 -2.21 -11.83 -42.43
C LYS A 43 -3.63 -12.35 -42.59
N LEU A 44 -4.53 -12.01 -41.66
CA LEU A 44 -5.96 -12.31 -41.81
C LEU A 44 -6.56 -11.60 -43.02
N GLY A 45 -6.20 -10.33 -43.23
CA GLY A 45 -6.62 -9.56 -44.40
C GLY A 45 -6.13 -10.17 -45.71
N GLU A 46 -4.84 -10.53 -45.79
CA GLU A 46 -4.23 -11.17 -46.95
C GLU A 46 -4.89 -12.53 -47.26
N SER A 47 -5.20 -13.34 -46.24
CA SER A 47 -5.86 -14.64 -46.43
C SER A 47 -7.25 -14.54 -47.09
N GLY A 48 -7.95 -13.40 -46.91
CA GLY A 48 -9.27 -13.13 -47.45
C GLY A 48 -9.30 -12.43 -48.81
N GLU A 49 -8.14 -12.15 -49.43
CA GLU A 49 -8.09 -11.46 -50.72
C GLU A 49 -8.64 -12.32 -51.87
N PRO A 50 -9.55 -11.79 -52.71
CA PRO A 50 -10.11 -12.52 -53.86
C PRO A 50 -9.08 -12.93 -54.91
N SER A 51 -7.91 -12.28 -54.91
CA SER A 51 -6.78 -12.53 -55.83
C SER A 51 -5.88 -13.69 -55.42
N ASN A 52 -6.02 -14.24 -54.21
CA ASN A 52 -5.15 -15.31 -53.72
C ASN A 52 -5.61 -16.71 -54.19
N THR A 53 -4.64 -17.62 -54.29
CA THR A 53 -4.94 -19.04 -54.53
C THR A 53 -5.46 -19.70 -53.25
N PRO A 54 -6.30 -20.74 -53.35
CA PRO A 54 -6.82 -21.46 -52.18
C PRO A 54 -5.70 -21.96 -51.24
N GLU A 55 -4.58 -22.41 -51.79
CA GLU A 55 -3.43 -22.89 -51.01
C GLU A 55 -2.74 -21.77 -50.25
N LYS A 56 -2.65 -20.57 -50.85
CA LYS A 56 -2.03 -19.40 -50.21
C LYS A 56 -2.95 -18.83 -49.11
N SER A 57 -4.25 -18.75 -49.37
CA SER A 57 -5.24 -18.36 -48.35
C SER A 57 -5.24 -19.30 -47.14
N ASP A 58 -5.14 -20.63 -47.34
CA ASP A 58 -5.05 -21.58 -46.22
C ASP A 58 -3.74 -21.45 -45.44
N SER A 59 -2.62 -21.20 -46.14
CA SER A 59 -1.31 -20.95 -45.50
C SER A 59 -1.32 -19.68 -44.65
N ASP A 60 -1.76 -18.55 -45.22
CA ASP A 60 -1.79 -17.26 -44.54
C ASP A 60 -2.75 -17.29 -43.33
N LEU A 61 -3.88 -18.00 -43.46
CA LEU A 61 -4.82 -18.21 -42.36
C LEU A 61 -4.20 -19.04 -41.22
N ARG A 62 -3.49 -20.13 -41.53
CA ARG A 62 -2.79 -20.95 -40.52
C ARG A 62 -1.71 -20.15 -39.80
N GLU A 63 -0.92 -19.37 -40.53
CA GLU A 63 0.11 -18.51 -39.94
C GLU A 63 -0.51 -17.42 -39.05
N ALA A 64 -1.63 -16.83 -39.46
CA ALA A 64 -2.35 -15.85 -38.66
C ALA A 64 -2.88 -16.46 -37.35
N VAL A 65 -3.47 -17.66 -37.41
CA VAL A 65 -3.97 -18.37 -36.22
C VAL A 65 -2.82 -18.72 -35.27
N GLU A 66 -1.67 -19.15 -35.79
CA GLU A 66 -0.50 -19.47 -34.95
C GLU A 66 0.05 -18.21 -34.28
N GLN A 67 0.22 -17.12 -35.03
CA GLN A 67 0.66 -15.83 -34.46
C GLN A 67 -0.36 -15.27 -33.44
N GLN A 68 -1.65 -15.48 -33.67
CA GLN A 68 -2.68 -15.10 -32.70
C GLN A 68 -2.51 -15.88 -31.38
N ARG A 69 -2.20 -17.18 -31.44
CA ARG A 69 -1.92 -17.99 -30.24
C ARG A 69 -0.68 -17.50 -29.49
N GLU A 70 0.40 -17.21 -30.21
CA GLU A 70 1.61 -16.63 -29.61
C GLU A 70 1.34 -15.29 -28.93
N ASN A 71 0.52 -14.43 -29.55
CA ASN A 71 0.15 -13.13 -28.98
C ASN A 71 -0.68 -13.26 -27.71
N VAL A 72 -1.62 -14.22 -27.69
CA VAL A 72 -2.41 -14.52 -26.49
C VAL A 72 -1.51 -15.03 -25.35
N GLU A 73 -0.52 -15.85 -25.66
CA GLU A 73 0.41 -16.36 -24.64
C GLU A 73 1.29 -15.24 -24.06
N LYS A 74 1.90 -14.41 -24.91
CA LYS A 74 2.64 -13.22 -24.46
C LYS A 74 1.77 -12.28 -23.62
N MET A 75 0.49 -12.13 -23.97
CA MET A 75 -0.45 -11.30 -23.19
C MET A 75 -0.70 -11.91 -21.81
N ARG A 76 -0.86 -13.23 -21.71
CA ARG A 76 -1.01 -13.95 -20.43
C ARG A 76 0.22 -13.77 -19.55
N GLU A 77 1.41 -13.96 -20.10
CA GLU A 77 2.67 -13.76 -19.38
C GLU A 77 2.82 -12.32 -18.86
N ALA A 78 2.47 -11.32 -19.68
CA ALA A 78 2.54 -9.92 -19.29
C ALA A 78 1.54 -9.60 -18.15
N ILE A 79 0.31 -10.12 -18.24
CA ILE A 79 -0.71 -9.99 -17.19
C ILE A 79 -0.23 -10.68 -15.90
N GLU A 80 0.37 -11.85 -15.98
CA GLU A 80 0.89 -12.57 -14.82
C GLU A 80 2.01 -11.78 -14.12
N LYS A 81 2.97 -11.25 -14.88
CA LYS A 81 4.04 -10.39 -14.35
C LYS A 81 3.49 -9.12 -13.71
N ALA A 82 2.51 -8.47 -14.35
CA ALA A 82 1.85 -7.29 -13.81
C ALA A 82 1.09 -7.61 -12.50
N ASN A 83 0.37 -8.73 -12.45
CA ASN A 83 -0.34 -9.18 -11.25
C ASN A 83 0.64 -9.53 -10.11
N GLU A 84 1.77 -10.18 -10.41
CA GLU A 84 2.82 -10.45 -9.42
C GLU A 84 3.39 -9.15 -8.85
N ALA A 85 3.71 -8.19 -9.71
CA ALA A 85 4.21 -6.90 -9.29
C ALA A 85 3.19 -6.14 -8.45
N ASN A 86 1.92 -6.13 -8.86
CA ASN A 86 0.84 -5.50 -8.12
C ASN A 86 0.68 -6.11 -6.71
N ARG A 87 0.71 -7.44 -6.58
CA ARG A 87 0.67 -8.10 -5.26
C ARG A 87 1.80 -7.65 -4.34
N LYS A 88 3.02 -7.49 -4.88
CA LYS A 88 4.18 -7.01 -4.11
C LYS A 88 4.06 -5.54 -3.73
N PHE A 89 3.52 -4.70 -4.60
CA PHE A 89 3.24 -3.30 -4.26
C PHE A 89 2.18 -3.18 -3.17
N GLU A 90 1.07 -3.91 -3.27
CA GLU A 90 0.04 -3.93 -2.23
C GLU A 90 0.63 -4.40 -0.90
N ALA A 91 1.44 -5.47 -0.91
CA ALA A 91 2.14 -5.97 0.28
C ALA A 91 3.07 -4.91 0.91
N GLY A 92 3.90 -4.26 0.09
CA GLY A 92 4.80 -3.19 0.54
C GLY A 92 4.03 -1.98 1.11
N ALA A 93 2.88 -1.64 0.51
CA ALA A 93 2.03 -0.56 1.01
C ALA A 93 1.51 -0.83 2.42
N PHE A 94 1.07 -2.06 2.72
CA PHE A 94 0.66 -2.45 4.09
C PHE A 94 1.83 -2.36 5.07
N VAL A 95 3.01 -2.86 4.70
CA VAL A 95 4.23 -2.78 5.54
C VAL A 95 4.55 -1.33 5.90
N ASN A 96 4.54 -0.44 4.90
CA ASN A 96 4.89 0.97 5.12
C ASN A 96 3.84 1.69 5.96
N ARG A 97 2.55 1.43 5.74
CA ARG A 97 1.47 2.00 6.56
C ARG A 97 1.55 1.53 8.01
N LEU A 98 1.82 0.26 8.26
CA LEU A 98 2.03 -0.27 9.61
C LEU A 98 3.27 0.34 10.28
N LYS A 99 4.40 0.48 9.57
CA LYS A 99 5.60 1.15 10.09
C LYS A 99 5.35 2.62 10.39
N LYS A 100 4.59 3.32 9.55
CA LYS A 100 4.20 4.71 9.79
C LYS A 100 3.38 4.83 11.06
N ALA A 101 2.33 4.04 11.20
CA ALA A 101 1.51 4.00 12.41
C ALA A 101 2.34 3.65 13.66
N ALA A 102 3.25 2.67 13.54
CA ALA A 102 4.18 2.33 14.62
C ALA A 102 5.06 3.51 15.02
N SER A 103 5.61 4.24 14.04
CA SER A 103 6.43 5.43 14.28
C SER A 103 5.64 6.57 14.93
N GLU A 104 4.36 6.73 14.58
CA GLU A 104 3.49 7.74 15.18
C GLU A 104 3.21 7.42 16.66
N GLU A 105 2.83 6.18 16.98
CA GLU A 105 2.66 5.71 18.37
C GLU A 105 3.96 5.85 19.19
N GLY A 106 5.10 5.47 18.60
CA GLY A 106 6.41 5.63 19.23
C GLY A 106 6.78 7.10 19.45
N GLY A 107 6.37 7.99 18.54
CA GLY A 107 6.51 9.44 18.67
C GLY A 107 5.68 10.00 19.82
N ILE A 108 4.44 9.53 19.99
CA ILE A 108 3.56 9.88 21.10
C ILE A 108 4.18 9.45 22.43
N ALA A 109 4.65 8.20 22.53
CA ALA A 109 5.35 7.71 23.72
C ALA A 109 6.60 8.55 24.04
N SER A 110 7.37 8.93 23.03
CA SER A 110 8.58 9.75 23.19
C SER A 110 8.26 11.18 23.65
N ALA A 111 7.22 11.80 23.09
CA ALA A 111 6.77 13.13 23.49
C ALA A 111 6.34 13.17 24.96
N LEU A 112 5.57 12.16 25.40
CA LEU A 112 5.14 12.04 26.80
C LEU A 112 6.31 11.82 27.76
N LYS A 113 7.30 11.00 27.36
CA LYS A 113 8.54 10.80 28.14
C LYS A 113 9.32 12.12 28.31
N GLN A 114 9.39 12.95 27.27
CA GLN A 114 10.07 14.25 27.33
C GLN A 114 9.34 15.26 28.22
N SER A 115 8.01 15.21 28.25
CA SER A 115 7.18 16.10 29.09
C SER A 115 6.95 15.57 30.50
N PHE A 116 7.54 14.42 30.86
CA PHE A 116 7.22 13.68 32.07
C PHE A 116 7.36 14.51 33.36
N GLU A 117 8.47 15.25 33.51
CA GLU A 117 8.74 16.07 34.69
C GLU A 117 7.69 17.18 34.90
N ASN A 118 7.07 17.67 33.83
CA ASN A 118 6.09 18.74 33.87
C ASN A 118 4.64 18.24 34.01
N LEU A 119 4.42 16.92 33.90
CA LEU A 119 3.10 16.30 33.88
C LEU A 119 2.85 15.42 35.12
N LEU A 120 3.90 14.81 35.67
CA LEU A 120 3.78 13.79 36.71
C LEU A 120 3.17 14.34 37.99
N GLY A 121 2.19 13.61 38.55
CA GLY A 121 1.57 13.92 39.83
C GLY A 121 0.60 15.10 39.81
N LEU A 122 0.43 15.76 38.67
CA LEU A 122 -0.52 16.86 38.50
C LEU A 122 -1.85 16.34 37.96
N ALA A 123 -2.96 16.83 38.52
CA ALA A 123 -4.26 16.67 37.88
C ALA A 123 -4.30 17.48 36.57
N LYS A 124 -5.09 17.03 35.58
CA LYS A 124 -5.27 17.74 34.30
C LYS A 124 -5.62 19.22 34.49
N SER A 125 -6.48 19.53 35.45
CA SER A 125 -6.92 20.91 35.78
C SER A 125 -5.82 21.80 36.32
N SER A 126 -4.73 21.21 36.84
CA SER A 126 -3.61 21.91 37.47
C SER A 126 -2.42 22.10 36.53
N LEU A 127 -2.52 21.62 35.29
CA LEU A 127 -1.46 21.77 34.28
C LEU A 127 -1.33 23.22 33.83
N HIS A 128 -0.09 23.64 33.59
CA HIS A 128 0.17 24.89 32.87
C HIS A 128 -0.51 24.86 31.49
N ALA A 129 -0.97 26.02 31.03
CA ALA A 129 -1.69 26.13 29.76
C ALA A 129 -0.89 25.57 28.56
N ALA A 130 0.43 25.69 28.58
CA ALA A 130 1.30 25.12 27.54
C ALA A 130 1.25 23.59 27.52
N GLU A 131 1.37 22.93 28.68
CA GLU A 131 1.34 21.47 28.79
C GLU A 131 -0.06 20.91 28.52
N SER A 132 -1.10 21.59 29.00
CA SER A 132 -2.49 21.23 28.69
C SER A 132 -2.77 21.25 27.18
N ARG A 133 -2.26 22.28 26.46
CA ARG A 133 -2.36 22.35 24.99
C ARG A 133 -1.58 21.25 24.30
N ARG A 134 -0.34 20.97 24.73
CA ARG A 134 0.49 19.88 24.17
C ARG A 134 -0.21 18.53 24.33
N LEU A 135 -0.72 18.24 25.52
CA LEU A 135 -1.41 16.99 25.80
C LEU A 135 -2.69 16.84 24.95
N ALA A 136 -3.44 17.93 24.77
CA ALA A 136 -4.61 17.94 23.89
C ALA A 136 -4.22 17.68 22.42
N GLU A 137 -3.10 18.23 21.96
CA GLU A 137 -2.59 17.98 20.61
C GLU A 137 -2.12 16.53 20.43
N THR A 138 -1.39 15.99 21.40
CA THR A 138 -1.02 14.57 21.42
C THR A 138 -2.24 13.66 21.41
N ALA A 139 -3.30 13.99 22.15
CA ALA A 139 -4.56 13.24 22.14
C ALA A 139 -5.27 13.29 20.78
N ARG A 140 -5.21 14.43 20.06
CA ARG A 140 -5.71 14.52 18.68
C ARG A 140 -4.89 13.69 17.72
N GLN A 141 -3.57 13.74 17.83
CA GLN A 141 -2.68 12.91 17.01
C GLN A 141 -2.98 11.42 17.23
N GLN A 142 -3.14 10.99 18.49
CA GLN A 142 -3.55 9.62 18.82
C GLN A 142 -4.86 9.22 18.14
N ALA A 143 -5.86 10.10 18.13
CA ALA A 143 -7.14 9.82 17.48
C ALA A 143 -7.01 9.64 15.96
N VAL A 144 -6.15 10.43 15.31
CA VAL A 144 -5.86 10.32 13.87
C VAL A 144 -5.13 9.01 13.58
N THR A 145 -4.08 8.68 14.34
CA THR A 145 -3.33 7.41 14.18
C THR A 145 -4.23 6.20 14.42
N ALA A 146 -5.13 6.26 15.40
CA ALA A 146 -6.12 5.20 15.64
C ALA A 146 -7.09 5.02 14.47
N ALA A 147 -7.55 6.11 13.85
CA ALA A 147 -8.38 6.03 12.66
C ALA A 147 -7.61 5.42 11.48
N ASP A 148 -6.35 5.83 11.25
CA ASP A 148 -5.49 5.28 10.21
C ASP A 148 -5.28 3.76 10.38
N ILE A 149 -5.12 3.29 11.62
CA ILE A 149 -4.99 1.87 11.94
C ILE A 149 -6.29 1.09 11.63
N ARG A 150 -7.46 1.65 11.95
CA ARG A 150 -8.77 1.06 11.56
C ARG A 150 -8.87 0.90 10.05
N TRP A 151 -8.44 1.92 9.29
CA TRP A 151 -8.42 1.84 7.83
C TRP A 151 -7.46 0.78 7.31
N ILE A 152 -6.29 0.61 7.95
CA ILE A 152 -5.36 -0.48 7.61
C ILE A 152 -6.06 -1.83 7.82
N GLN A 153 -6.78 -2.01 8.92
CA GLN A 153 -7.49 -3.25 9.22
C GLN A 153 -8.63 -3.53 8.22
N GLU A 154 -9.41 -2.53 7.82
CA GLU A 154 -10.45 -2.68 6.80
C GLU A 154 -9.86 -3.06 5.45
N ASP A 155 -8.80 -2.36 5.02
CA ASP A 155 -8.12 -2.64 3.76
C ASP A 155 -7.48 -4.04 3.77
N LEU A 156 -6.93 -4.49 4.91
CA LEU A 156 -6.46 -5.86 5.10
C LEU A 156 -7.60 -6.87 4.98
N GLY A 157 -8.75 -6.61 5.59
CA GLY A 157 -9.94 -7.45 5.49
C GLY A 157 -10.40 -7.66 4.04
N ASN A 158 -10.36 -6.59 3.23
CA ASN A 158 -10.66 -6.68 1.80
C ASN A 158 -9.56 -7.40 1.00
N TYR A 159 -8.29 -7.23 1.40
CA TYR A 159 -7.16 -7.85 0.73
C TYR A 159 -7.14 -9.37 0.92
N ILE A 160 -7.42 -9.88 2.12
CA ILE A 160 -7.39 -11.32 2.41
C ILE A 160 -8.47 -12.12 1.68
N VAL A 161 -9.54 -11.48 1.20
CA VAL A 161 -10.57 -12.15 0.38
C VAL A 161 -10.02 -12.63 -0.96
N ARG A 162 -9.04 -11.89 -1.51
CA ARG A 162 -8.42 -12.16 -2.82
C ARG A 162 -6.98 -12.63 -2.76
N SER A 163 -6.40 -12.69 -1.55
CA SER A 163 -5.00 -13.04 -1.33
C SER A 163 -4.90 -14.43 -0.72
N GLU A 164 -4.09 -15.30 -1.32
CA GLU A 164 -3.78 -16.63 -0.79
C GLU A 164 -2.67 -16.60 0.28
N ASN A 165 -2.14 -15.41 0.60
CA ASN A 165 -1.01 -15.29 1.51
C ASN A 165 -1.47 -15.35 2.99
N PRO A 166 -1.08 -16.40 3.73
CA PRO A 166 -1.53 -16.61 5.11
C PRO A 166 -0.99 -15.55 6.09
N ALA A 167 0.13 -14.89 5.78
CA ALA A 167 0.71 -13.85 6.64
C ALA A 167 -0.24 -12.66 6.82
N PHE A 168 -0.94 -12.25 5.75
CA PHE A 168 -1.91 -11.15 5.81
C PHE A 168 -3.11 -11.50 6.68
N LYS A 169 -3.57 -12.74 6.61
CA LYS A 169 -4.63 -13.25 7.48
C LYS A 169 -4.19 -13.23 8.94
N THR A 170 -2.98 -13.71 9.24
CA THR A 170 -2.41 -13.68 10.59
C THR A 170 -2.32 -12.25 11.15
N VAL A 171 -1.88 -11.28 10.35
CA VAL A 171 -1.86 -9.87 10.79
C VAL A 171 -3.28 -9.34 11.02
N TYR A 172 -4.21 -9.57 10.10
CA TYR A 172 -5.59 -9.12 10.24
C TYR A 172 -6.26 -9.68 11.50
N GLU A 173 -6.13 -11.00 11.74
CA GLU A 173 -6.64 -11.66 12.93
C GLU A 173 -5.93 -11.16 14.19
N GLY A 174 -4.60 -10.97 14.13
CA GLY A 174 -3.83 -10.40 15.23
C GLY A 174 -4.28 -8.99 15.63
N MET A 175 -4.55 -8.12 14.65
CA MET A 175 -5.10 -6.79 14.90
C MET A 175 -6.46 -6.88 15.60
N ARG A 176 -7.38 -7.68 15.04
CA ARG A 176 -8.72 -7.88 15.60
C ARG A 176 -8.69 -8.45 17.01
N ASP A 177 -7.95 -9.55 17.21
CA ASP A 177 -7.95 -10.32 18.46
C ASP A 177 -7.19 -9.59 19.56
N SER A 178 -6.22 -8.73 19.22
CA SER A 178 -5.54 -7.87 20.18
C SER A 178 -6.42 -6.73 20.70
N GLY A 179 -7.56 -6.43 20.04
CA GLY A 179 -8.42 -5.31 20.38
C GLY A 179 -7.71 -3.96 20.23
N ILE A 180 -6.86 -3.81 19.20
CA ILE A 180 -6.05 -2.60 19.02
C ILE A 180 -6.89 -1.32 19.01
N ASP A 181 -8.09 -1.34 18.42
CA ASP A 181 -8.99 -0.18 18.42
C ASP A 181 -9.33 0.31 19.83
N ILE A 182 -9.66 -0.63 20.73
CA ILE A 182 -9.96 -0.34 22.14
C ILE A 182 -8.69 0.14 22.86
N GLY A 183 -7.56 -0.49 22.57
CA GLY A 183 -6.28 -0.14 23.18
C GLY A 183 -5.81 1.27 22.83
N LEU A 184 -6.01 1.72 21.59
CA LEU A 184 -5.64 3.06 21.15
C LEU A 184 -6.61 4.12 21.70
N ASP A 185 -7.90 3.79 21.81
CA ASP A 185 -8.89 4.66 22.47
C ASP A 185 -8.58 4.80 23.98
N ASP A 186 -8.09 3.76 24.63
CA ASP A 186 -7.63 3.81 26.02
C ASP A 186 -6.37 4.68 26.20
N VAL A 187 -5.39 4.59 25.29
CA VAL A 187 -4.24 5.52 25.28
C VAL A 187 -4.72 6.97 25.19
N ARG A 188 -5.68 7.24 24.30
CA ARG A 188 -6.27 8.57 24.16
C ARG A 188 -6.99 9.01 25.44
N ALA A 189 -7.79 8.15 26.06
CA ALA A 189 -8.50 8.48 27.31
C ALA A 189 -7.52 8.82 28.45
N LYS A 190 -6.38 8.12 28.51
CA LYS A 190 -5.30 8.40 29.47
C LYS A 190 -4.62 9.75 29.19
N LEU A 191 -4.37 10.09 27.93
CA LEU A 191 -3.90 11.43 27.55
C LEU A 191 -4.89 12.50 28.00
N GLU A 192 -6.19 12.30 27.75
CA GLU A 192 -7.22 13.26 28.13
C GLU A 192 -7.36 13.44 29.65
N THR A 193 -6.84 12.53 30.47
CA THR A 193 -6.89 12.60 31.95
C THR A 193 -5.53 12.86 32.60
N ASN A 194 -4.49 13.15 31.81
CA ASN A 194 -3.10 13.30 32.27
C ASN A 194 -2.53 12.06 32.98
N HIS A 195 -2.98 10.87 32.59
CA HIS A 195 -2.31 9.61 32.92
C HIS A 195 -1.14 9.34 31.95
N SER A 196 -0.26 10.33 31.83
CA SER A 196 0.75 10.43 30.76
C SER A 196 1.76 9.27 30.77
N PHE A 197 2.09 8.72 31.95
CA PHE A 197 2.93 7.52 32.05
C PHE A 197 2.27 6.29 31.41
N GLN A 198 1.02 6.01 31.78
CA GLN A 198 0.28 4.86 31.29
C GLN A 198 -0.06 5.01 29.80
N ALA A 199 -0.32 6.25 29.35
CA ALA A 199 -0.47 6.54 27.93
C ALA A 199 0.83 6.26 27.16
N ALA A 200 1.99 6.68 27.69
CA ALA A 200 3.29 6.44 27.05
C ALA A 200 3.63 4.96 26.97
N GLU A 201 3.32 4.19 28.02
CA GLU A 201 3.50 2.74 28.02
C GLU A 201 2.61 2.07 26.97
N GLY A 202 1.32 2.41 26.94
CA GLY A 202 0.37 1.85 25.98
C GLY A 202 0.75 2.18 24.53
N ALA A 203 1.08 3.43 24.23
CA ALA A 203 1.53 3.84 22.90
C ALA A 203 2.82 3.10 22.49
N ASN A 204 3.77 2.90 23.40
CA ASN A 204 4.98 2.12 23.11
C ASN A 204 4.67 0.65 22.81
N GLN A 205 3.77 0.03 23.58
CA GLN A 205 3.34 -1.35 23.33
C GLN A 205 2.66 -1.52 21.96
N TRP A 206 1.82 -0.56 21.55
CA TRP A 206 1.18 -0.59 20.24
C TRP A 206 2.19 -0.33 19.11
N SER A 207 3.14 0.58 19.31
CA SER A 207 4.25 0.80 18.38
C SER A 207 5.04 -0.49 18.11
N GLU A 208 5.36 -1.25 19.15
CA GLU A 208 6.08 -2.52 19.04
C GLU A 208 5.25 -3.56 18.28
N LYS A 209 3.97 -3.77 18.63
CA LYS A 209 3.09 -4.71 17.92
C LYS A 209 2.90 -4.36 16.44
N LEU A 210 2.73 -3.07 16.12
CA LEU A 210 2.59 -2.62 14.73
C LEU A 210 3.87 -2.90 13.93
N ASN A 211 5.04 -2.73 14.54
CA ASN A 211 6.32 -3.10 13.93
C ASN A 211 6.47 -4.61 13.75
N GLU A 212 6.01 -5.42 14.70
CA GLU A 212 6.00 -6.88 14.58
C GLU A 212 5.14 -7.34 13.40
N TRP A 213 3.94 -6.79 13.24
CA TRP A 213 3.08 -7.09 12.10
C TRP A 213 3.68 -6.60 10.78
N ALA A 214 4.25 -5.40 10.75
CA ALA A 214 4.93 -4.89 9.56
C ALA A 214 6.11 -5.80 9.16
N LYS A 215 6.86 -6.30 10.13
CA LYS A 215 7.96 -7.25 9.91
C LYS A 215 7.43 -8.58 9.37
N LEU A 216 6.36 -9.12 9.93
CA LEU A 216 5.76 -10.38 9.48
C LEU A 216 5.35 -10.31 8.00
N LEU A 217 4.72 -9.20 7.58
CA LEU A 217 4.37 -8.98 6.17
C LEU A 217 5.61 -8.78 5.29
N SER A 218 6.61 -8.06 5.78
CA SER A 218 7.86 -7.82 5.05
C SER A 218 8.66 -9.10 4.83
N ASP A 219 8.76 -9.96 5.84
CA ASP A 219 9.47 -11.24 5.75
C ASP A 219 8.78 -12.17 4.75
N GLU A 220 7.45 -12.18 4.72
CA GLU A 220 6.70 -12.97 3.75
C GLU A 220 6.82 -12.43 2.33
N ALA A 221 6.79 -11.11 2.14
CA ALA A 221 7.04 -10.49 0.85
C ALA A 221 8.43 -10.85 0.28
N ASN A 222 9.41 -11.09 1.16
CA ASN A 222 10.78 -11.47 0.80
C ASN A 222 10.97 -12.98 0.54
N LYS A 223 10.15 -13.86 1.12
CA LYS A 223 10.24 -15.33 0.91
C LYS A 223 9.88 -15.78 -0.50
N GLY A 224 9.11 -14.99 -1.26
CA GLY A 224 8.86 -15.20 -2.69
C GLY A 224 9.99 -14.70 -3.61
N GLY A 225 11.11 -14.25 -3.05
CA GLY A 225 12.23 -13.61 -3.78
C GLY A 225 13.34 -14.55 -4.26
N GLY A 226 13.11 -15.85 -4.30
CA GLY A 226 14.09 -16.83 -4.77
C GLY A 226 13.83 -17.28 -6.21
N GLY A 227 14.47 -16.64 -7.19
CA GLY A 227 14.52 -17.19 -8.56
C GLY A 227 14.75 -16.17 -9.67
N GLY A 228 15.99 -16.14 -10.18
CA GLY A 228 16.27 -16.09 -11.61
C GLY A 228 16.31 -14.74 -12.33
N GLY A 229 17.46 -14.47 -12.95
CA GLY A 229 17.54 -13.75 -14.22
C GLY A 229 18.02 -12.31 -14.15
N GLY A 230 19.27 -12.08 -14.53
CA GLY A 230 19.74 -10.77 -14.96
C GLY A 230 19.04 -10.36 -16.25
N GLY A 231 17.88 -9.72 -16.12
CA GLY A 231 17.20 -9.00 -17.19
C GLY A 231 17.72 -7.57 -17.26
N GLN A 232 17.95 -7.10 -18.48
CA GLN A 232 18.43 -5.77 -18.81
C GLN A 232 17.56 -4.70 -18.12
N SER A 233 18.18 -3.73 -17.44
CA SER A 233 17.46 -2.64 -16.77
C SER A 233 16.44 -2.00 -17.73
N PRO A 234 15.20 -1.69 -17.28
CA PRO A 234 14.28 -0.86 -18.05
C PRO A 234 14.99 0.42 -18.48
N GLU A 235 14.68 0.90 -19.68
CA GLU A 235 15.14 2.20 -20.16
C GLU A 235 14.69 3.28 -19.15
N ASP A 236 15.55 4.27 -18.89
CA ASP A 236 15.36 5.22 -17.78
C ASP A 236 14.01 5.96 -17.84
N GLU A 237 13.43 6.13 -19.04
CA GLU A 237 12.13 6.76 -19.26
C GLU A 237 10.95 5.91 -18.73
N ASP A 238 10.97 4.59 -18.93
CA ASP A 238 9.93 3.68 -18.42
C ASP A 238 9.95 3.62 -16.88
N PHE A 239 11.15 3.75 -16.31
CA PHE A 239 11.35 3.82 -14.87
C PHE A 239 10.82 5.15 -14.29
N GLU A 240 11.10 6.28 -14.92
CA GLU A 240 10.58 7.59 -14.50
C GLU A 240 9.06 7.68 -14.61
N PHE A 241 8.47 7.14 -15.69
CA PHE A 241 7.03 7.06 -15.86
C PHE A 241 6.38 6.27 -14.73
N MET A 242 6.94 5.10 -14.39
CA MET A 242 6.42 4.29 -13.30
C MET A 242 6.55 4.96 -11.94
N LEU A 243 7.66 5.64 -11.66
CA LEU A 243 7.81 6.43 -10.43
C LEU A 243 6.74 7.52 -10.32
N ARG A 244 6.36 8.13 -11.45
CA ARG A 244 5.27 9.13 -11.50
C ARG A 244 3.91 8.49 -11.24
N VAL A 245 3.62 7.33 -11.84
CA VAL A 245 2.38 6.56 -11.60
C VAL A 245 2.28 6.14 -10.13
N MET A 246 3.36 5.62 -9.55
CA MET A 246 3.39 5.19 -8.14
C MET A 246 3.19 6.35 -7.17
N LYS A 247 3.80 7.51 -7.44
CA LYS A 247 3.54 8.73 -6.64
C LYS A 247 2.09 9.17 -6.73
N MET A 248 1.48 9.07 -7.91
CA MET A 248 0.08 9.38 -8.09
C MET A 248 -0.81 8.41 -7.29
N VAL A 249 -0.49 7.11 -7.29
CA VAL A 249 -1.21 6.10 -6.49
C VAL A 249 -1.05 6.36 -4.98
N GLN A 250 0.15 6.69 -4.51
CA GLN A 250 0.37 7.07 -3.11
C GLN A 250 -0.42 8.33 -2.73
N GLN A 251 -0.40 9.36 -3.59
CA GLN A 251 -1.19 10.57 -3.40
C GLN A 251 -2.69 10.29 -3.37
N GLU A 252 -3.17 9.42 -4.25
CA GLU A 252 -4.58 8.98 -4.30
C GLU A 252 -4.97 8.21 -3.04
N ILE A 253 -4.10 7.33 -2.51
CA ILE A 253 -4.33 6.62 -1.24
C ILE A 253 -4.41 7.61 -0.07
N ASP A 254 -3.49 8.57 0.00
CA ASP A 254 -3.51 9.62 1.03
C ASP A 254 -4.76 10.51 0.90
N LEU A 255 -5.12 10.88 -0.33
CA LEU A 255 -6.32 11.67 -0.62
C LEU A 255 -7.59 10.91 -0.21
N ARG A 256 -7.66 9.59 -0.48
CA ARG A 256 -8.76 8.74 -0.01
C ARG A 256 -8.82 8.67 1.52
N GLY A 257 -7.68 8.60 2.21
CA GLY A 257 -7.63 8.72 3.67
C GLY A 257 -8.23 10.03 4.17
N ARG A 258 -7.85 11.16 3.55
CA ARG A 258 -8.38 12.49 3.86
C ARG A 258 -9.87 12.66 3.52
N THR A 259 -10.34 12.11 2.39
CA THR A 259 -11.76 12.16 2.03
C THR A 259 -12.59 11.30 2.97
N ARG A 260 -12.09 10.13 3.38
CA ARG A 260 -12.77 9.26 4.36
C ARG A 260 -12.88 9.93 5.74
N THR A 261 -11.83 10.58 6.23
CA THR A 261 -11.88 11.34 7.48
C THR A 261 -12.86 12.51 7.41
N LEU A 262 -12.90 13.24 6.29
CA LEU A 262 -13.90 14.29 6.06
C LEU A 262 -15.34 13.75 5.97
N GLU A 263 -15.55 12.61 5.31
CA GLU A 263 -16.86 11.94 5.25
C GLU A 263 -17.30 11.42 6.63
N GLN A 264 -16.37 10.92 7.44
CA GLN A 264 -16.65 10.50 8.81
C GLN A 264 -17.03 11.70 9.69
N LEU A 265 -16.27 12.79 9.64
CA LEU A 265 -16.61 14.05 10.32
C LEU A 265 -17.96 14.59 9.87
N ARG A 266 -18.27 14.52 8.57
CA ARG A 266 -19.57 14.92 8.03
C ARG A 266 -20.71 14.04 8.57
N ARG A 267 -20.52 12.72 8.65
CA ARG A 267 -21.52 11.79 9.21
C ARG A 267 -21.78 12.05 10.69
N ASP A 268 -20.72 12.26 11.46
CA ASP A 268 -20.83 12.58 12.89
C ASP A 268 -21.55 13.93 13.11
N PHE A 269 -21.38 14.89 12.20
CA PHE A 269 -22.09 16.17 12.23
C PHE A 269 -23.57 16.04 11.82
N GLN A 270 -23.90 15.11 10.92
CA GLN A 270 -25.27 14.90 10.41
C GLN A 270 -26.10 13.98 11.32
N ASN A 271 -25.46 13.04 12.02
CA ASN A 271 -26.06 12.16 13.01
C ASN A 271 -25.27 12.25 14.33
N PRO A 272 -25.50 13.30 15.14
CA PRO A 272 -24.87 13.39 16.44
C PRO A 272 -25.30 12.19 17.31
N PRO A 273 -24.40 11.63 18.13
CA PRO A 273 -24.75 10.54 19.02
C PRO A 273 -25.91 10.97 19.94
N VAL A 274 -26.94 10.14 20.03
CA VAL A 274 -28.04 10.34 20.98
C VAL A 274 -27.45 10.16 22.38
N GLU A 275 -27.43 11.22 23.18
CA GLU A 275 -26.98 11.16 24.57
C GLU A 275 -27.83 10.12 25.35
N PRO A 276 -27.20 9.30 26.22
CA PRO A 276 -27.92 8.37 27.09
C PRO A 276 -28.75 9.07 28.17
#